data_AF-A0AAE2D7K6-F1
#
_entry.id   AF-A0AAE2D7K6-F1
#
_cell.length_a   1.000
_cell.length_b   1.000
_cell.length_c   1.000
_cell.angle_alpha   90.00
_cell.angle_beta   90.00
_cell.angle_gamma   90.00
#
_symmetry.space_group_name_H-M   'P 1'
#
loop_
_entity.id
_entity.type
_entity.pdbx_description
1 polymer ?
#
loop_
_entity_poly.entity_id
_entity_poly.type
_entity_poly.pdbx_seq_one_letter_code
_entity_poly.pdbx_strand_id
1 'polypeptide(L)'
;ENYHSIKYFENSNHLQTEHKRPEIETRTKVYSIFVGALHGMITARALFTIFNDLFGNVCYAALDTDKYHYPIGSGRVAFKSPQGYLAAVTTNFIRVQCHLFTKVIQIDPYLEDAICSKCFSSPGIYFCRHLKCFDYFCPKCWINYHDLLNTTHKPLRRTLSPNSLKKFPTNF
;
A
#
# COMPACT_ATOMS: atom_id res chain seq x y z
N GLU A 1 21.88 -5.74 6.93
CA GLU A 1 20.65 -5.18 6.33
C GLU A 1 20.98 -4.78 4.89
N ASN A 2 20.57 -5.61 3.94
CA ASN A 2 20.94 -5.43 2.53
C ASN A 2 19.90 -4.54 1.84
N TYR A 3 20.26 -3.30 1.56
CA TYR A 3 19.43 -2.38 0.78
C TYR A 3 19.90 -2.36 -0.68
N HIS A 4 18.98 -2.57 -1.63
CA HIS A 4 19.24 -2.40 -3.06
C HIS A 4 19.50 -0.91 -3.38
N SER A 5 20.55 -0.62 -4.17
CA SER A 5 20.99 0.74 -4.53
C SER A 5 21.07 0.88 -6.07
N ILE A 6 20.46 1.91 -6.67
CA ILE A 6 20.46 2.14 -8.15
C ILE A 6 20.49 3.66 -8.50
N LYS A 7 21.12 4.04 -9.63
CA LYS A 7 21.27 5.41 -10.21
C LYS A 7 20.45 5.54 -11.51
N TYR A 8 19.85 6.71 -11.83
CA TYR A 8 18.89 6.92 -12.96
C TYR A 8 19.30 8.03 -13.96
N PHE A 9 18.88 7.87 -15.24
CA PHE A 9 18.80 8.87 -16.34
C PHE A 9 17.47 8.68 -17.12
N GLU A 10 16.90 9.75 -17.71
CA GLU A 10 15.50 9.83 -18.21
C GLU A 10 15.31 9.75 -19.75
N ASN A 11 14.16 9.20 -20.21
CA ASN A 11 13.30 9.58 -21.37
C ASN A 11 12.37 8.40 -21.81
N SER A 12 11.21 8.50 -22.47
CA SER A 12 10.04 9.41 -22.52
C SER A 12 8.87 8.70 -23.30
N ASN A 13 7.62 8.93 -22.86
CA ASN A 13 6.29 8.97 -23.53
C ASN A 13 5.73 7.85 -24.46
N HIS A 14 4.50 7.35 -24.17
CA HIS A 14 3.33 7.40 -25.10
C HIS A 14 1.96 7.14 -24.41
N LEU A 15 0.89 7.76 -24.94
CA LEU A 15 -0.48 7.91 -24.43
C LEU A 15 -1.56 7.03 -25.13
N GLN A 16 -2.65 6.75 -24.38
CA GLN A 16 -4.10 6.54 -24.71
C GLN A 16 -4.54 5.28 -25.50
N THR A 17 -5.75 4.68 -25.39
CA THR A 17 -7.16 5.17 -25.25
C THR A 17 -8.11 4.13 -24.59
N GLU A 18 -9.28 4.57 -24.08
CA GLU A 18 -10.33 3.79 -23.38
C GLU A 18 -11.50 3.28 -24.26
N HIS A 19 -12.13 2.17 -23.85
CA HIS A 19 -13.50 1.76 -24.23
C HIS A 19 -14.26 1.16 -23.02
N LYS A 20 -15.51 1.63 -22.80
CA LYS A 20 -16.40 1.29 -21.66
C LYS A 20 -17.26 0.03 -21.90
N ARG A 21 -17.47 -0.80 -20.87
CA ARG A 21 -18.47 -1.90 -20.79
C ARG A 21 -19.16 -1.88 -19.41
N PRO A 22 -20.49 -2.16 -19.27
CA PRO A 22 -21.20 -2.03 -18.00
C PRO A 22 -21.18 -3.32 -17.13
N GLU A 23 -20.93 -3.08 -15.83
CA GLU A 23 -21.40 -3.71 -14.57
C GLU A 23 -21.49 -5.24 -14.39
N ILE A 24 -20.46 -5.78 -13.70
CA ILE A 24 -20.58 -6.39 -12.36
C ILE A 24 -19.37 -5.86 -11.59
N GLU A 25 -19.53 -4.90 -10.67
CA GLU A 25 -18.39 -4.35 -9.90
C GLU A 25 -17.87 -5.39 -8.88
N THR A 26 -17.20 -6.43 -9.36
CA THR A 26 -16.05 -6.94 -8.62
C THR A 26 -15.08 -5.76 -8.57
N ARG A 27 -15.04 -5.02 -7.45
CA ARG A 27 -14.07 -3.93 -7.25
C ARG A 27 -12.70 -4.49 -7.61
N THR A 28 -12.19 -4.12 -8.79
CA THR A 28 -10.90 -4.61 -9.27
C THR A 28 -9.89 -4.28 -8.19
N LYS A 29 -9.33 -5.32 -7.56
CA LYS A 29 -8.42 -5.16 -6.43
C LYS A 29 -7.28 -4.26 -6.88
N VAL A 30 -7.20 -3.06 -6.31
CA VAL A 30 -6.13 -2.12 -6.64
C VAL A 30 -4.93 -2.51 -5.80
N TYR A 31 -3.88 -3.02 -6.45
CA TYR A 31 -2.64 -3.39 -5.80
C TYR A 31 -1.84 -2.14 -5.42
N SER A 32 -2.16 -1.53 -4.29
CA SER A 32 -1.54 -0.29 -3.82
C SER A 32 -0.67 -0.51 -2.60
N ILE A 33 0.46 0.18 -2.57
CA ILE A 33 1.31 0.33 -1.39
C ILE A 33 1.26 1.77 -0.87
N PHE A 34 1.41 1.90 0.43
CA PHE A 34 1.77 3.14 1.09
C PHE A 34 3.29 3.25 1.10
N VAL A 35 3.79 4.45 0.79
CA VAL A 35 5.22 4.77 0.90
C VAL A 35 5.41 5.92 1.87
N GLY A 36 6.20 5.70 2.92
CA GLY A 36 6.45 6.64 3.99
C GLY A 36 7.90 7.12 4.03
N ALA A 37 8.16 8.14 4.84
CA ALA A 37 9.48 8.74 5.03
C ALA A 37 10.11 9.26 3.73
N LEU A 38 9.29 9.79 2.81
CA LEU A 38 9.77 10.40 1.58
C LEU A 38 10.57 11.67 1.89
N HIS A 39 11.63 11.90 1.13
CA HIS A 39 12.37 13.14 1.14
C HIS A 39 11.60 14.23 0.38
N GLY A 40 11.68 15.49 0.80
CA GLY A 40 10.93 16.60 0.19
C GLY A 40 11.26 16.90 -1.28
N MET A 41 12.35 16.32 -1.79
CA MET A 41 12.75 16.43 -3.19
C MET A 41 12.26 15.27 -4.08
N ILE A 42 11.60 14.27 -3.51
CA ILE A 42 11.05 13.14 -4.29
C ILE A 42 9.72 13.58 -4.89
N THR A 43 9.66 13.59 -6.22
CA THR A 43 8.43 13.84 -6.97
C THR A 43 7.63 12.55 -7.18
N ALA A 44 6.34 12.67 -7.48
CA ALA A 44 5.50 11.51 -7.84
C ALA A 44 6.06 10.73 -9.04
N ARG A 45 6.66 11.45 -10.02
CA ARG A 45 7.33 10.83 -11.17
C ARG A 45 8.57 10.06 -10.76
N ALA A 46 9.44 10.63 -9.92
CA ALA A 46 10.61 9.92 -9.42
C ALA A 46 10.19 8.66 -8.65
N LEU A 47 9.14 8.77 -7.83
CA LEU A 47 8.57 7.64 -7.10
C LEU A 47 8.04 6.55 -8.05
N PHE A 48 7.31 6.92 -9.10
CA PHE A 48 6.85 5.99 -10.14
C PHE A 48 8.03 5.22 -10.75
N THR A 49 9.05 5.94 -11.23
CA THR A 49 10.22 5.35 -11.89
C THR A 49 10.97 4.41 -10.96
N ILE A 50 11.23 4.82 -9.72
CA ILE A 50 11.95 4.01 -8.74
C ILE A 50 11.24 2.68 -8.49
N PHE A 51 9.92 2.70 -8.29
CA PHE A 51 9.17 1.48 -8.00
C PHE A 51 8.93 0.63 -9.24
N ASN A 52 8.81 1.25 -10.42
CA ASN A 52 8.68 0.51 -11.67
C ASN A 52 9.96 -0.26 -12.01
N ASP A 53 11.13 0.33 -11.77
CA ASP A 53 12.41 -0.31 -12.07
C ASP A 53 12.74 -1.41 -11.05
N LEU A 54 12.31 -1.26 -9.79
CA LEU A 54 12.53 -2.27 -8.76
C LEU A 54 11.55 -3.45 -8.82
N PHE A 55 10.27 -3.19 -9.13
CA PHE A 55 9.20 -4.18 -8.97
C PHE A 55 8.34 -4.40 -10.22
N GLY A 56 8.49 -3.57 -11.26
CA GLY A 56 7.75 -3.66 -12.51
C GLY A 56 6.29 -3.25 -12.42
N ASN A 57 5.69 -2.97 -13.58
CA ASN A 57 4.24 -2.83 -13.77
C ASN A 57 3.56 -1.79 -12.86
N VAL A 58 4.23 -0.68 -12.53
CA VAL A 58 3.58 0.43 -11.83
C VAL A 58 2.62 1.13 -12.81
N CYS A 59 1.41 1.44 -12.37
CA CYS A 59 0.43 2.20 -13.15
C CYS A 59 0.12 3.58 -12.58
N TYR A 60 0.49 3.83 -11.33
CA TYR A 60 0.15 5.07 -10.64
C TYR A 60 1.15 5.36 -9.52
N ALA A 61 1.51 6.62 -9.36
CA ALA A 61 2.18 7.12 -8.17
C ALA A 61 1.69 8.53 -7.85
N ALA A 62 1.48 8.81 -6.57
CA ALA A 62 1.12 10.14 -6.08
C ALA A 62 1.75 10.40 -4.71
N LEU A 63 2.02 11.68 -4.43
CA LEU A 63 2.39 12.14 -3.10
C LEU A 63 1.12 12.45 -2.31
N ASP A 64 1.11 12.07 -1.04
CA ASP A 64 0.05 12.49 -0.15
C ASP A 64 0.25 13.96 0.20
N THR A 65 -0.85 14.69 0.24
CA THR A 65 -0.86 16.11 0.62
C THR A 65 -1.82 16.37 1.77
N ASP A 66 -1.56 17.44 2.51
CA ASP A 66 -2.51 17.95 3.48
C ASP A 66 -3.69 18.69 2.82
N LYS A 67 -4.55 19.31 3.63
CA LYS A 67 -5.72 20.08 3.17
C LYS A 67 -5.37 21.35 2.37
N TYR A 68 -4.10 21.76 2.36
CA TYR A 68 -3.59 22.90 1.63
C TYR A 68 -2.73 22.48 0.43
N HIS A 69 -2.76 21.19 0.06
CA HIS A 69 -1.98 20.61 -1.03
C HIS A 69 -0.46 20.62 -0.82
N TYR A 70 0.01 20.72 0.44
CA TYR A 70 1.44 20.55 0.75
C TYR A 70 1.80 19.07 0.94
N PRO A 71 2.89 18.58 0.33
CA PRO A 71 3.36 17.21 0.53
C PRO A 71 3.69 16.91 2.00
N ILE A 72 3.23 15.77 2.52
CA ILE A 72 3.40 15.40 3.94
C ILE A 72 4.48 14.33 4.19
N GLY A 73 5.32 14.06 3.19
CA GLY A 73 6.41 13.08 3.30
C GLY A 73 5.94 11.62 3.17
N SER A 74 4.77 11.39 2.57
CA SER A 74 4.28 10.07 2.19
C SER A 74 3.62 10.09 0.81
N GLY A 75 3.27 8.91 0.31
CA GLY A 75 2.57 8.76 -0.95
C GLY A 75 1.99 7.37 -1.15
N ARG A 76 1.47 7.16 -2.35
CA ARG A 76 0.85 5.93 -2.81
C ARG A 76 1.45 5.52 -4.15
N VAL A 77 1.74 4.23 -4.29
CA VAL A 77 2.12 3.60 -5.58
C VAL A 77 1.17 2.44 -5.84
N ALA A 78 0.69 2.31 -7.09
CA ALA A 78 -0.17 1.19 -7.49
C ALA A 78 0.41 0.40 -8.66
N PHE A 79 0.19 -0.90 -8.64
CA PHE A 79 0.69 -1.87 -9.59
C PHE A 79 -0.45 -2.47 -10.42
N LYS A 80 -0.17 -2.83 -11.67
CA LYS A 80 -1.06 -3.66 -12.50
C LYS A 80 -0.96 -5.15 -12.14
N SER A 81 0.19 -5.57 -11.59
CA SER A 81 0.48 -6.96 -11.31
C SER A 81 0.52 -7.25 -9.80
N PRO A 82 -0.14 -8.33 -9.32
CA PRO A 82 0.00 -8.79 -7.94
C PRO A 82 1.46 -9.08 -7.53
N GLN A 83 2.29 -9.55 -8.47
CA GLN A 83 3.68 -9.92 -8.24
C GLN A 83 4.53 -8.72 -7.81
N GLY A 84 4.49 -7.61 -8.56
CA GLY A 84 5.20 -6.37 -8.21
C GLY A 84 4.75 -5.80 -6.86
N TYR A 85 3.45 -5.86 -6.57
CA TYR A 85 2.91 -5.45 -5.28
C TYR A 85 3.43 -6.30 -4.11
N LEU A 86 3.37 -7.63 -4.22
CA LEU A 86 3.88 -8.51 -3.17
C LEU A 86 5.39 -8.33 -2.98
N ALA A 87 6.16 -8.23 -4.07
CA ALA A 87 7.58 -7.96 -4.01
C ALA A 87 7.87 -6.67 -3.21
N ALA A 88 7.22 -5.56 -3.56
CA ALA A 88 7.39 -4.29 -2.87
C ALA A 88 7.03 -4.37 -1.37
N VAL A 89 5.89 -4.98 -1.04
CA VAL A 89 5.46 -5.15 0.35
C VAL A 89 6.42 -6.03 1.14
N THR A 90 7.00 -7.07 0.54
CA THR A 90 7.98 -7.93 1.23
C THR A 90 9.33 -7.25 1.45
N THR A 91 9.74 -6.35 0.55
CA THR A 91 11.01 -5.61 0.67
C THR A 91 11.02 -4.67 1.88
N ASN A 92 9.87 -4.12 2.27
CA ASN A 92 9.66 -3.27 3.46
C ASN A 92 10.38 -1.92 3.44
N PHE A 93 11.66 -1.88 3.11
CA PHE A 93 12.45 -0.66 3.02
C PHE A 93 13.31 -0.67 1.77
N ILE A 94 13.40 0.49 1.10
CA ILE A 94 14.36 0.72 0.03
C ILE A 94 15.24 1.91 0.39
N ARG A 95 16.50 1.88 -0.04
CA ARG A 95 17.43 3.00 0.14
C ARG A 95 17.59 3.72 -1.19
N VAL A 96 17.09 4.95 -1.27
CA VAL A 96 17.28 5.84 -2.41
C VAL A 96 18.51 6.70 -2.15
N GLN A 97 19.48 6.64 -3.05
CA GLN A 97 20.69 7.44 -2.99
C GLN A 97 20.84 8.23 -4.29
N CYS A 98 20.93 9.55 -4.17
CA CYS A 98 21.26 10.45 -5.27
C CYS A 98 22.37 11.43 -4.82
N HIS A 99 22.76 12.36 -5.68
CA HIS A 99 23.82 13.32 -5.36
C HIS A 99 23.42 14.33 -4.28
N LEU A 100 22.11 14.54 -4.05
CA LEU A 100 21.59 15.52 -3.09
C LEU A 100 21.23 14.92 -1.74
N PHE A 101 20.80 13.66 -1.71
CA PHE A 101 20.35 13.02 -0.49
C PHE A 101 20.48 11.50 -0.53
N THR A 102 20.46 10.92 0.66
CA THR A 102 20.20 9.50 0.87
C THR A 102 19.01 9.37 1.80
N LYS A 103 18.03 8.55 1.43
CA LYS A 103 16.84 8.30 2.25
C LYS A 103 16.47 6.83 2.24
N VAL A 104 16.15 6.30 3.42
CA VAL A 104 15.46 5.00 3.53
C VAL A 104 13.97 5.28 3.52
N ILE A 105 13.28 4.71 2.54
CA ILE A 105 11.84 4.85 2.33
C ILE A 105 11.16 3.60 2.86
N GLN A 106 10.10 3.79 3.63
CA GLN A 106 9.26 2.72 4.16
C GLN A 106 8.20 2.35 3.13
N ILE A 107 7.94 1.05 3.00
CA ILE A 107 6.91 0.47 2.16
C ILE A 107 5.98 -0.33 3.05
N ASP A 108 4.68 -0.04 2.98
CA ASP A 108 3.62 -0.81 3.63
C ASP A 108 2.51 -1.15 2.64
N PRO A 109 1.71 -2.18 2.91
CA PRO A 109 0.42 -2.36 2.24
C PRO A 109 -0.44 -1.08 2.37
N TYR A 110 -1.00 -0.59 1.27
CA TYR A 110 -2.00 0.46 1.36
C TYR A 110 -3.29 -0.15 1.90
N LEU A 111 -3.68 0.22 3.12
CA LEU A 111 -4.84 -0.36 3.76
C LEU A 111 -6.13 0.27 3.22
N GLU A 112 -7.12 -0.57 2.98
CA GLU A 112 -8.47 -0.18 2.61
C GLU A 112 -9.45 -0.64 3.69
N ASP A 113 -10.67 -0.13 3.64
CA ASP A 113 -11.70 -0.61 4.55
C ASP A 113 -12.17 -2.00 4.07
N ALA A 114 -12.14 -2.96 4.99
CA ALA A 114 -12.42 -4.36 4.71
C ALA A 114 -13.26 -4.98 5.84
N ILE A 115 -14.00 -6.02 5.50
CA ILE A 115 -14.59 -6.95 6.47
C ILE A 115 -13.50 -7.90 6.97
N CYS A 116 -13.62 -8.34 8.22
CA CYS A 116 -12.76 -9.38 8.78
C CYS A 116 -12.86 -10.67 7.96
N SER A 117 -11.71 -11.15 7.48
CA SER A 117 -11.62 -12.33 6.61
C SER A 117 -11.72 -13.67 7.34
N LYS A 118 -12.04 -13.64 8.65
CA LYS A 118 -12.29 -14.85 9.47
C LYS A 118 -13.75 -15.00 9.85
N CYS A 119 -14.39 -13.94 10.34
CA CYS A 119 -15.79 -14.01 10.74
C CYS A 119 -16.76 -13.49 9.68
N PHE A 120 -16.26 -12.76 8.68
CA PHE A 120 -17.06 -12.15 7.60
C PHE A 120 -18.22 -11.24 8.05
N SER A 121 -18.25 -10.86 9.33
CA SER A 121 -19.38 -10.15 9.94
C SER A 121 -18.99 -8.81 10.58
N SER A 122 -17.75 -8.65 11.00
CA SER A 122 -17.27 -7.44 11.67
C SER A 122 -16.24 -6.70 10.82
N PRO A 123 -16.07 -5.38 10.99
CA PRO A 123 -15.01 -4.64 10.32
C PRO A 123 -13.62 -5.20 10.67
N GLY A 124 -12.81 -5.40 9.63
CA GLY A 124 -11.42 -5.83 9.75
C GLY A 124 -10.50 -4.64 9.97
N ILE A 125 -10.36 -4.18 11.22
CA ILE A 125 -9.57 -2.99 11.55
C ILE A 125 -8.07 -3.26 11.72
N TYR A 126 -7.67 -4.53 11.81
CA TYR A 126 -6.29 -4.97 11.92
C TYR A 126 -5.88 -5.71 10.66
N PHE A 127 -4.83 -5.24 10.00
CA PHE A 127 -4.20 -5.94 8.90
C PHE A 127 -2.94 -6.66 9.39
N CYS A 128 -2.84 -7.96 9.13
CA CYS A 128 -1.61 -8.72 9.42
C CYS A 128 -0.70 -8.69 8.20
N ARG A 129 0.51 -8.13 8.35
CA ARG A 129 1.49 -8.05 7.25
C ARG A 129 2.21 -9.38 6.96
N HIS A 130 2.19 -10.34 7.89
CA HIS A 130 2.90 -11.60 7.71
C HIS A 130 2.28 -12.41 6.56
N LEU A 131 3.09 -12.95 5.64
CA LEU A 131 2.60 -13.59 4.40
C LEU A 131 1.67 -14.80 4.65
N LYS A 132 1.84 -15.52 5.76
CA LYS A 132 0.93 -16.61 6.18
C LYS A 132 -0.49 -16.13 6.49
N CYS A 133 -0.65 -14.84 6.80
CA CYS A 133 -1.93 -14.22 7.15
C CYS A 133 -2.36 -13.29 6.02
N PHE A 134 -1.59 -12.22 5.77
CA PHE A 134 -1.76 -11.21 4.73
C PHE A 134 -3.21 -10.74 4.50
N ASP A 135 -3.92 -10.47 5.60
CA ASP A 135 -5.36 -10.26 5.57
C ASP A 135 -5.87 -9.38 6.71
N TYR A 136 -7.15 -9.03 6.65
CA TYR A 136 -7.84 -8.19 7.62
C TYR A 136 -8.57 -9.02 8.69
N PHE A 137 -8.49 -8.54 9.93
CA PHE A 137 -9.04 -9.18 11.12
C PHE A 137 -9.78 -8.15 11.98
N CYS A 138 -10.92 -8.54 12.55
CA CYS A 138 -11.54 -7.80 13.66
C CYS A 138 -10.78 -8.09 14.96
N PRO A 139 -11.00 -7.32 16.04
CA PRO A 139 -10.27 -7.52 17.29
C PRO A 139 -10.38 -8.93 17.88
N LYS A 140 -11.59 -9.51 17.88
CA LYS A 140 -11.84 -10.88 18.35
C LYS A 140 -11.07 -11.92 17.52
N CYS A 141 -11.14 -11.81 16.20
CA CYS A 141 -10.42 -12.73 15.31
C CYS A 141 -8.90 -12.49 15.33
N TRP A 142 -8.43 -11.28 15.64
CA TRP A 142 -6.99 -11.08 15.84
C TRP A 142 -6.50 -11.91 17.02
N ILE A 143 -7.13 -11.78 18.20
CA ILE A 143 -6.75 -12.54 19.40
C ILE A 143 -6.80 -14.05 19.14
N ASN A 144 -7.88 -14.55 18.54
CA ASN A 144 -8.06 -16.00 18.33
C ASN A 144 -7.05 -16.63 17.36
N TYR A 145 -6.57 -15.87 16.37
CA TYR A 145 -5.69 -16.38 15.30
C TYR A 145 -4.24 -15.91 15.41
N HIS A 146 -3.97 -14.92 16.25
CA HIS A 146 -2.64 -14.34 16.51
C HIS A 146 -2.31 -14.36 18.01
N ASP A 147 -2.77 -15.40 18.70
CA ASP A 147 -2.59 -15.59 20.14
C ASP A 147 -1.11 -15.46 20.57
N LEU A 148 -0.89 -15.23 21.87
CA LEU A 148 0.36 -14.82 22.53
C LEU A 148 1.63 -15.60 22.16
N LEU A 149 1.51 -16.81 21.60
CA LEU A 149 2.63 -17.61 21.11
C LEU A 149 3.21 -17.10 19.77
N ASN A 150 2.42 -16.38 18.97
CA ASN A 150 2.85 -15.77 17.69
C ASN A 150 3.31 -14.31 17.89
N THR A 151 4.27 -14.10 18.79
CA THR A 151 4.78 -12.76 19.19
C THR A 151 5.37 -11.92 18.05
N THR A 152 5.65 -12.52 16.89
CA THR A 152 6.24 -11.84 15.74
C THR A 152 5.21 -11.14 14.86
N HIS A 153 3.92 -11.48 15.00
CA HIS A 153 2.85 -10.87 14.20
C HIS A 153 2.39 -9.57 14.86
N LYS A 154 2.56 -8.44 14.15
CA LYS A 154 2.13 -7.11 14.62
C LYS A 154 0.99 -6.58 13.73
N PRO A 155 -0.12 -6.11 14.31
CA PRO A 155 -1.22 -5.58 13.51
C PRO A 155 -0.87 -4.18 12.99
N LEU A 156 -1.11 -3.95 11.70
CA LEU A 156 -1.24 -2.59 11.17
C LEU A 156 -2.69 -2.15 11.38
N ARG A 157 -2.89 -1.07 12.14
CA ARG A 157 -4.22 -0.60 12.51
C ARG A 157 -4.72 0.45 11.52
N ARG A 158 -5.98 0.32 11.10
CA ARG A 158 -6.68 1.34 10.32
C ARG A 158 -7.81 1.97 11.14
N THR A 159 -7.99 3.28 11.01
CA THR A 159 -9.18 3.99 11.49
C THR A 159 -10.25 3.94 10.40
N LEU A 160 -11.43 3.42 10.71
CA LEU A 160 -12.53 3.34 9.75
C LEU A 160 -13.06 4.74 9.43
N SER A 161 -13.30 5.01 8.14
CA SER A 161 -13.98 6.24 7.76
C SER A 161 -15.46 6.20 8.19
N PRO A 162 -16.08 7.35 8.55
CA PRO A 162 -17.50 7.41 8.89
C PRO A 162 -18.42 6.87 7.78
N ASN A 163 -18.02 7.02 6.52
CA ASN A 163 -18.78 6.52 5.37
C ASN A 163 -18.69 4.99 5.22
N SER A 164 -17.60 4.38 5.70
CA SER A 164 -17.41 2.93 5.62
C SER A 164 -18.16 2.19 6.73
N LEU A 165 -18.36 2.82 7.89
CA LEU A 165 -19.20 2.28 8.97
C LEU A 165 -20.65 2.03 8.52
N LYS A 166 -21.15 2.83 7.58
CA LYS A 166 -22.50 2.68 7.00
C LYS A 166 -22.62 1.51 6.02
N LYS A 167 -21.48 0.97 5.52
CA LYS A 167 -21.45 -0.13 4.55
C LYS A 167 -21.43 -1.51 5.19
N PHE A 168 -21.28 -1.58 6.51
CA PHE A 168 -21.21 -2.85 7.22
C PHE A 168 -22.56 -3.17 7.86
N PRO A 169 -23.05 -4.43 7.73
CA PRO A 169 -24.33 -4.82 8.30
C PRO A 169 -24.30 -4.63 9.82
N THR A 170 -25.14 -3.73 10.32
CA THR A 170 -25.35 -3.50 11.75
C THR A 170 -26.25 -4.59 12.32
N ASN A 171 -25.74 -5.82 12.41
CA ASN A 171 -26.39 -6.83 13.24
C ASN A 171 -25.59 -6.92 14.54
N PHE A 172 -26.01 -6.09 15.50
CA PHE A 172 -25.63 -6.22 16.90
C PHE A 172 -26.23 -7.49 17.51
#